data_AF-A0A7X9IFZ9-F1
#
_entry.id   AF-A0A7X9IFZ9-F1
#
_cell.length_a   1.000
_cell.length_b   1.000
_cell.length_c   1.000
_cell.angle_alpha   90.00
_cell.angle_beta   90.00
_cell.angle_gamma   90.00
#
_symmetry.space_group_name_H-M   'P 1'
#
loop_
_entity.id
_entity.type
_entity.pdbx_description
1 polymer ?
#
loop_
_entity_poly.entity_id
_entity_poly.type
_entity_poly.pdbx_seq_one_letter_code
_entity_poly.pdbx_strand_id
1 'polypeptide(L)'
;MHARKVILVVLLVVALLVLGRMYHLKYGRHAEFMKGFWGTTSQNAKPGQPDGGNRTGVLETLTWRYVDRPKTELTAFMNVPEYRDAPVELRRMKLLEFFTLRVADVDYMLLPDADKKWILDQFLEKYLVE
;
A
#
# COMPACT_ATOMS: atom_id res chain seq x y z
N MET A 1 -28.43 -40.24 1.59
CA MET A 1 -27.23 -39.49 1.12
C MET A 1 -27.26 -37.97 1.40
N HIS A 2 -28.42 -37.35 1.69
CA HIS A 2 -28.51 -35.89 1.92
C HIS A 2 -28.05 -35.44 3.32
N ALA A 3 -28.29 -36.22 4.37
CA ALA A 3 -27.91 -35.85 5.74
C ALA A 3 -26.40 -35.60 5.92
N ARG A 4 -25.54 -36.40 5.25
CA ARG A 4 -24.08 -36.21 5.29
C ARG A 4 -23.64 -34.90 4.64
N LYS A 5 -24.30 -34.48 3.56
CA LYS A 5 -24.01 -33.21 2.89
C LYS A 5 -24.43 -32.01 3.76
N VAL A 6 -25.57 -32.12 4.43
CA VAL A 6 -26.06 -31.08 5.36
C VAL A 6 -25.10 -30.91 6.54
N ILE A 7 -24.63 -32.02 7.13
CA ILE A 7 -23.66 -31.97 8.24
C ILE A 7 -22.34 -31.31 7.79
N LEU A 8 -21.84 -31.65 6.60
CA LEU A 8 -20.62 -31.02 6.07
C LEU A 8 -20.80 -29.52 5.82
N VAL A 9 -21.96 -29.10 5.32
CA VAL A 9 -22.27 -27.68 5.11
C VAL A 9 -22.34 -26.93 6.45
N VAL A 10 -23.00 -27.51 7.45
CA VAL A 10 -23.07 -26.91 8.79
C VAL A 10 -21.67 -26.76 9.41
N LEU A 11 -20.83 -27.79 9.30
CA LEU A 11 -19.45 -27.73 9.80
C LEU A 11 -18.62 -26.67 9.05
N LEU A 12 -18.81 -26.54 7.74
CA LEU A 12 -18.14 -25.52 6.93
C LEU A 12 -18.56 -24.10 7.35
N VAL A 13 -19.86 -23.88 7.58
CA VAL A 13 -20.39 -22.58 8.05
C VAL A 13 -19.85 -22.24 9.43
N VAL A 14 -19.80 -23.21 10.35
CA VAL A 14 -19.23 -23.02 11.70
C VAL A 14 -17.73 -22.71 11.61
N ALA A 15 -16.98 -23.43 10.77
CA ALA A 15 -15.56 -23.16 10.56
C ALA A 15 -15.32 -21.74 10.00
N LEU A 16 -16.11 -21.29 9.02
CA LEU A 16 -16.03 -19.94 8.46
C LEU A 16 -16.36 -18.86 9.50
N LEU A 17 -17.34 -19.09 10.37
CA LEU A 17 -17.68 -18.17 11.45
C LEU A 17 -16.57 -18.06 12.49
N VAL A 18 -15.93 -19.19 12.85
CA VAL A 18 -14.79 -19.21 13.78
C VAL A 18 -13.58 -18.52 13.16
N LEU A 19 -13.26 -18.79 11.90
CA LEU A 19 -12.20 -18.09 11.16
C LEU A 19 -12.48 -16.60 11.06
N GLY A 20 -13.71 -16.19 10.73
CA GLY A 20 -14.11 -14.79 10.68
C GLY A 20 -13.97 -14.09 12.03
N ARG A 21 -14.34 -14.75 13.13
CA ARG A 21 -14.16 -14.22 14.49
C ARG A 21 -12.68 -14.13 14.88
N MET A 22 -11.88 -15.15 14.58
CA MET A 22 -10.43 -15.13 14.83
C MET A 22 -9.74 -14.02 14.04
N TYR A 23 -10.11 -13.83 12.77
CA TYR A 23 -9.63 -12.71 11.96
C TYR A 23 -10.07 -11.37 12.55
N HIS A 24 -11.34 -11.22 12.93
CA HIS A 24 -11.83 -9.99 13.53
C HIS A 24 -11.15 -9.65 14.88
N LEU A 25 -10.81 -10.66 15.69
CA LEU A 25 -10.10 -10.46 16.96
C LEU A 25 -8.61 -10.15 16.73
N LYS A 26 -7.97 -10.77 15.73
CA LYS A 26 -6.55 -10.57 15.41
C LYS A 26 -6.28 -9.27 14.63
N TYR A 27 -7.25 -8.81 13.85
CA TYR A 27 -7.15 -7.65 12.94
C TYR A 27 -8.22 -6.58 13.25
N GLY A 28 -8.61 -6.42 14.53
CA GLY A 28 -9.72 -5.59 15.02
C GLY A 28 -9.67 -4.08 14.75
N ARG A 29 -9.47 -3.66 13.50
CA ARG A 29 -9.68 -2.32 12.95
C ARG A 29 -10.33 -2.42 11.57
N HIS A 30 -11.50 -3.04 11.50
CA HIS A 30 -12.35 -3.12 10.29
C HIS A 30 -13.32 -1.94 10.12
N ALA A 31 -13.12 -0.83 10.84
CA ALA A 31 -13.89 0.40 10.57
C ALA A 31 -13.59 0.97 9.16
N GLU A 32 -12.42 0.69 8.60
CA GLU A 32 -12.01 1.22 7.29
C GLU A 32 -12.35 0.29 6.11
N PHE A 33 -12.34 -1.02 6.31
CA PHE A 33 -12.68 -1.99 5.25
C PHE A 33 -14.17 -1.93 4.85
N MET A 34 -15.07 -1.74 5.82
CA MET A 34 -16.51 -1.63 5.55
C MET A 34 -16.91 -0.28 4.95
N LYS A 35 -16.08 0.78 5.09
CA LYS A 35 -16.28 2.06 4.38
C LYS A 35 -16.10 1.90 2.86
N GLY A 36 -15.20 1.02 2.42
CA GLY A 36 -15.00 0.72 1.00
C GLY A 36 -16.12 -0.14 0.40
N PHE A 37 -16.69 -1.06 1.18
CA PHE A 37 -17.74 -1.96 0.70
C PHE A 37 -19.14 -1.32 0.68
N TRP A 38 -19.41 -0.36 1.57
CA TRP A 38 -20.66 0.43 1.56
C TRP A 38 -20.60 1.73 0.76
N GLY A 39 -19.42 2.11 0.23
CA GLY A 39 -19.23 3.31 -0.59
C GLY A 39 -19.83 3.24 -2.00
N THR A 40 -20.32 2.08 -2.45
CA THR A 40 -20.92 1.89 -3.78
C THR A 40 -22.42 2.26 -3.85
N THR A 41 -22.88 3.19 -3.00
CA THR A 41 -24.21 3.79 -3.14
C THR A 41 -24.14 5.29 -2.84
N SER A 42 -23.42 6.02 -3.67
CA SER A 42 -23.74 7.42 -3.95
C SER A 42 -23.64 7.65 -5.44
N GLN A 43 -24.67 7.18 -6.15
CA GLN A 43 -25.09 7.71 -7.43
C GLN A 43 -25.15 9.24 -7.33
N ASN A 44 -24.20 9.95 -7.94
CA ASN A 44 -24.34 11.33 -8.41
C ASN A 44 -23.20 11.76 -9.35
N ALA A 45 -22.59 10.83 -10.08
CA ALA A 45 -21.71 11.18 -11.19
C ALA A 45 -22.50 11.09 -12.50
N LYS A 46 -22.69 12.24 -13.15
CA LYS A 46 -23.31 12.40 -14.47
C LYS A 46 -22.67 11.45 -15.50
N PRO A 47 -23.42 10.88 -16.45
CA PRO A 47 -22.87 9.97 -17.45
C PRO A 47 -22.20 10.79 -18.56
N GLY A 48 -20.88 10.70 -18.64
CA GLY A 48 -20.14 11.21 -19.80
C GLY A 48 -18.77 11.78 -19.49
N GLN A 49 -17.84 10.97 -18.99
CA GLN A 49 -16.42 11.22 -19.25
C GLN A 49 -15.59 9.94 -19.03
N PRO A 50 -14.68 9.57 -19.95
CA PRO A 50 -13.81 8.43 -19.72
C PRO A 50 -12.80 8.83 -18.64
N ASP A 51 -12.77 8.07 -17.54
CA ASP A 51 -11.93 8.29 -16.36
C ASP A 51 -10.44 8.03 -16.66
N GLY A 52 -9.83 8.93 -17.43
CA GLY A 52 -8.38 9.10 -17.52
C GLY A 52 -7.80 10.04 -16.45
N GLY A 53 -8.66 10.76 -15.70
CA GLY A 53 -8.26 11.77 -14.72
C GLY A 53 -7.98 11.22 -13.30
N ASN A 54 -8.53 10.06 -12.95
CA ASN A 54 -8.48 9.56 -11.58
C ASN A 54 -7.14 8.88 -11.24
N ARG A 55 -6.50 8.25 -12.23
CA ARG A 55 -5.18 7.62 -12.05
C ARG A 55 -4.09 8.65 -11.79
N THR A 56 -4.16 9.80 -12.47
CA THR A 56 -3.18 10.89 -12.34
C THR A 56 -3.23 11.50 -10.95
N GLY A 57 -4.42 11.76 -10.40
CA GLY A 57 -4.55 12.36 -9.07
C GLY A 57 -4.12 11.43 -7.92
N VAL A 58 -4.41 10.12 -8.03
CA VAL A 58 -3.94 9.12 -7.06
C VAL A 58 -2.42 8.98 -7.11
N LEU A 59 -1.85 8.89 -8.33
CA LEU A 59 -0.41 8.80 -8.50
C LEU A 59 0.28 10.06 -7.94
N GLU A 60 -0.18 11.25 -8.30
CA GLU A 60 0.36 12.53 -7.81
C GLU A 60 0.32 12.63 -6.28
N THR A 61 -0.78 12.20 -5.65
CA THR A 61 -0.91 12.19 -4.19
C THR A 61 0.10 11.23 -3.54
N LEU A 62 0.33 10.07 -4.15
CA LEU A 62 1.28 9.08 -3.63
C LEU A 62 2.73 9.51 -3.88
N THR A 63 3.03 10.13 -5.01
CA THR A 63 4.33 10.78 -5.28
C THR A 63 4.61 11.82 -4.21
N TRP A 64 3.65 12.70 -3.93
CA TRP A 64 3.83 13.72 -2.91
C TRP A 64 4.11 13.09 -1.53
N ARG A 65 3.40 12.01 -1.19
CA ARG A 65 3.58 11.29 0.07
C ARG A 65 4.96 10.64 0.20
N TYR A 66 5.43 9.96 -0.85
CA TYR A 66 6.65 9.14 -0.78
C TYR A 66 7.92 9.90 -1.16
N VAL A 67 7.80 10.86 -2.06
CA VAL A 67 8.92 11.61 -2.66
C VAL A 67 8.96 13.05 -2.14
N ASP A 68 7.82 13.73 -2.00
CA ASP A 68 7.84 15.16 -1.63
C ASP A 68 7.82 15.45 -0.14
N ARG A 69 7.29 14.53 0.65
CA ARG A 69 7.26 14.63 2.09
C ARG A 69 8.35 13.73 2.69
N PRO A 70 9.60 14.21 2.84
CA PRO A 70 10.64 13.42 3.48
C PRO A 70 10.20 13.05 4.89
N LYS A 71 10.18 11.74 5.19
CA LYS A 71 10.05 11.27 6.56
C LYS A 71 11.27 11.77 7.34
N THR A 72 11.09 12.21 8.58
CA THR A 72 12.21 12.64 9.45
C THR A 72 13.29 11.56 9.55
N GLU A 73 12.89 10.29 9.54
CA GLU A 73 13.79 9.13 9.49
C GLU A 73 14.67 9.10 8.24
N LEU A 74 14.18 9.55 7.08
CA LEU A 74 14.96 9.59 5.84
C LEU A 74 16.04 10.67 5.91
N THR A 75 15.68 11.87 6.39
CA THR A 75 16.66 12.95 6.58
C THR A 75 17.71 12.56 7.62
N ALA A 76 17.32 11.88 8.69
CA ALA A 76 18.27 11.35 9.67
C ALA A 76 19.20 10.31 9.02
N PHE A 77 18.63 9.35 8.29
CA PHE A 77 19.36 8.31 7.58
C PHE A 77 20.40 8.86 6.59
N MET A 78 20.03 9.86 5.79
CA MET A 78 20.95 10.46 4.81
C MET A 78 22.14 11.21 5.45
N ASN A 79 22.02 11.62 6.71
CA ASN A 79 23.09 12.32 7.44
C ASN A 79 24.03 11.36 8.20
N VAL A 80 23.75 10.06 8.19
CA VAL A 80 24.60 9.04 8.81
C VAL A 80 25.91 8.92 8.02
N PRO A 81 27.11 8.98 8.66
CA PRO A 81 28.40 8.90 7.97
C PRO A 81 28.53 7.68 7.07
N GLU A 82 28.05 6.52 7.53
CA GLU A 82 28.06 5.25 6.80
C GLU A 82 27.26 5.31 5.50
N TYR A 83 26.23 6.15 5.43
CA TYR A 83 25.49 6.41 4.20
C TYR A 83 26.22 7.46 3.36
N ARG A 84 26.57 8.61 3.95
CA ARG A 84 27.11 9.76 3.21
C ARG A 84 28.45 9.47 2.54
N ASP A 85 29.34 8.75 3.22
CA ASP A 85 30.71 8.51 2.78
C ASP A 85 30.82 7.21 1.93
N ALA A 86 29.69 6.54 1.69
CA ALA A 86 29.63 5.32 0.88
C ALA A 86 29.65 5.60 -0.64
N PRO A 87 30.15 4.65 -1.45
CA PRO A 87 30.02 4.70 -2.90
C PRO A 87 28.56 4.86 -3.34
N VAL A 88 28.33 5.52 -4.49
CA VAL A 88 26.99 5.83 -5.03
C VAL A 88 26.13 4.56 -5.16
N GLU A 89 26.71 3.45 -5.59
CA GLU A 89 26.01 2.17 -5.74
C GLU A 89 25.51 1.63 -4.40
N LEU A 90 26.32 1.78 -3.34
CA LEU A 90 25.95 1.36 -2.00
C LEU A 90 24.90 2.30 -1.41
N ARG A 91 25.02 3.61 -1.62
CA ARG A 91 23.99 4.60 -1.25
C ARG A 91 22.65 4.29 -1.92
N ARG A 92 22.67 3.98 -3.21
CA ARG A 92 21.47 3.57 -3.96
C ARG A 92 20.82 2.33 -3.37
N MET A 93 21.60 1.27 -3.12
CA MET A 93 21.08 0.04 -2.49
C MET A 93 20.48 0.32 -1.12
N LYS A 94 21.13 1.18 -0.32
CA LYS A 94 20.70 1.55 1.02
C LYS A 94 19.43 2.42 1.03
N LEU A 95 19.26 3.31 0.06
CA LEU A 95 18.00 4.04 -0.15
C LEU A 95 16.86 3.12 -0.56
N LEU A 96 17.12 2.13 -1.42
CA LEU A 96 16.11 1.14 -1.82
C LEU A 96 15.65 0.30 -0.62
N GLU A 97 16.60 -0.16 0.20
CA GLU A 97 16.33 -0.87 1.45
C GLU A 97 15.50 0.02 2.41
N PHE A 98 15.89 1.28 2.59
CA PHE A 98 15.13 2.22 3.41
C PHE A 98 13.71 2.43 2.87
N PHE A 99 13.56 2.64 1.56
CA PHE A 99 12.28 2.87 0.92
C PHE A 99 11.35 1.67 1.16
N THR A 100 11.82 0.46 0.85
CA THR A 100 11.02 -0.77 1.00
C THR A 100 10.65 -1.09 2.44
N LEU A 101 11.53 -0.82 3.41
CA LEU A 101 11.28 -1.16 4.82
C LEU A 101 10.51 -0.08 5.59
N ARG A 102 10.68 1.21 5.22
CA ARG A 102 10.23 2.35 6.03
C ARG A 102 9.27 3.28 5.31
N VAL A 103 9.26 3.29 3.97
CA VAL A 103 8.46 4.23 3.17
C VAL A 103 7.28 3.53 2.51
N ALA A 104 7.53 2.40 1.84
CA ALA A 104 6.54 1.59 1.17
C ALA A 104 5.55 1.00 2.18
N ASP A 105 4.30 1.42 2.07
CA ASP A 105 3.17 0.88 2.83
C ASP A 105 2.28 0.01 1.94
N VAL A 106 1.12 -0.38 2.46
CA VAL A 106 0.15 -1.19 1.72
C VAL A 106 -0.33 -0.49 0.45
N ASP A 107 -0.49 0.84 0.47
CA ASP A 107 -0.96 1.61 -0.69
C ASP A 107 0.07 1.55 -1.83
N TYR A 108 1.37 1.63 -1.50
CA TYR A 108 2.43 1.44 -2.49
C TYR A 108 2.44 0.03 -3.09
N MET A 109 2.20 -1.00 -2.27
CA MET A 109 2.20 -2.40 -2.74
C MET A 109 1.04 -2.73 -3.69
N LEU A 110 -0.06 -1.98 -3.60
CA LEU A 110 -1.24 -2.14 -4.47
C LEU A 110 -1.10 -1.45 -5.83
N LEU A 111 -0.07 -0.63 -6.02
CA LEU A 111 0.18 0.05 -7.29
C LEU A 111 0.57 -0.94 -8.41
N PRO A 112 0.22 -0.64 -9.67
CA PRO A 112 0.79 -1.32 -10.83
C PRO A 112 2.32 -1.22 -10.85
N ASP A 113 3.01 -2.22 -11.38
CA ASP A 113 4.48 -2.27 -11.38
C ASP A 113 5.12 -1.07 -12.09
N ALA A 114 4.48 -0.57 -13.15
CA ALA A 114 4.91 0.65 -13.84
C ALA A 114 4.90 1.88 -12.92
N ASP A 115 3.86 2.03 -12.10
CA ASP A 115 3.68 3.19 -11.22
C ASP A 115 4.61 3.06 -10.00
N LYS A 116 4.80 1.84 -9.47
CA LYS A 116 5.79 1.54 -8.43
C LYS A 116 7.20 1.93 -8.87
N LYS A 117 7.59 1.49 -10.08
CA LYS A 117 8.89 1.79 -10.65
C LYS A 117 9.07 3.29 -10.81
N TRP A 118 8.07 3.98 -11.34
CA TRP A 118 8.13 5.42 -11.56
C TRP A 118 8.30 6.20 -10.25
N ILE A 119 7.54 5.88 -9.18
CA ILE A 119 7.71 6.51 -7.86
C ILE A 119 9.09 6.23 -7.29
N LEU A 120 9.60 5.01 -7.44
CA LEU A 120 10.92 4.61 -6.95
C LEU A 120 12.03 5.37 -7.67
N ASP A 121 11.91 5.54 -8.99
CA ASP A 121 12.85 6.32 -9.79
C ASP A 121 12.86 7.78 -9.31
N GLN A 122 11.69 8.40 -9.11
CA GLN A 122 11.57 9.77 -8.58
C GLN A 122 12.13 9.90 -7.15
N PHE A 123 11.91 8.91 -6.31
CA PHE A 123 12.48 8.87 -4.96
C PHE A 123 14.01 8.83 -5.01
N LEU A 124 14.58 7.95 -5.82
CA LEU A 124 16.02 7.83 -5.96
C LEU A 124 16.63 9.10 -6.58
N GLU A 125 16.02 9.65 -7.63
CA GLU A 125 16.47 10.89 -8.27
C GLU A 125 16.56 12.05 -7.27
N LYS A 126 15.60 12.12 -6.35
CA LYS A 126 15.56 13.20 -5.36
C LYS A 126 16.54 13.04 -4.20
N TYR A 127 16.79 11.80 -3.76
CA TYR A 127 17.52 11.54 -2.50
C TYR A 127 18.89 10.91 -2.69
N LEU A 128 19.20 10.37 -3.87
CA LEU A 128 20.54 9.94 -4.24
C LEU A 128 21.34 11.16 -4.70
N VAL A 129 21.88 11.89 -3.73
CA VAL A 129 22.78 13.03 -4.00
C VAL A 129 24.07 12.49 -4.63
N GLU A 130 24.47 12.98 -5.79
CA GLU A 130 25.77 12.63 -6.39
C GLU A 130 26.94 13.10 -5.51
#